data_AF-A0A8T1SBF3-F1
#
_entry.id   AF-A0A8T1SBF3-F1
#
_cell.length_a   1.000
_cell.length_b   1.000
_cell.length_c   1.000
_cell.angle_alpha   90.00
_cell.angle_beta   90.00
_cell.angle_gamma   90.00
#
_symmetry.space_group_name_H-M   'P 1'
#
loop_
_entity.id
_entity.type
_entity.pdbx_description
1 polymer ?
#
loop_
_entity_poly.entity_id
_entity_poly.type
_entity_poly.pdbx_seq_one_letter_code
_entity_poly.pdbx_strand_id
1 'polypeptide(L)'
;PGVFEKNREQLIRKTCEAVLLGALHPRTSITIVLQVVSDAGSLLACCLNAACMGLMDAGLPMKSLFCGVTCALDATGAIGLDPTAKQEKVGVGSPRARRLGPRGVPTGLE
;
A
#
# COMPACT_ATOMS: atom_id res chain seq x y z
N PRO A 1 9.38 9.40 -15.74
CA PRO A 1 9.15 8.62 -14.50
C PRO A 1 10.34 8.76 -13.53
N GLY A 2 10.09 9.39 -12.38
CA GLY A 2 11.08 9.60 -11.32
C GLY A 2 11.47 8.30 -10.61
N VAL A 3 12.64 8.30 -9.96
CA VAL A 3 13.13 7.15 -9.16
C VAL A 3 12.17 6.73 -8.04
N PHE A 4 11.45 7.70 -7.46
CA PHE A 4 10.45 7.45 -6.41
C PHE A 4 9.25 6.67 -6.94
N GLU A 5 8.75 7.01 -8.13
CA GLU A 5 7.61 6.33 -8.75
C GLU A 5 7.96 4.88 -9.07
N LYS A 6 9.15 4.63 -9.64
CA LYS A 6 9.63 3.25 -9.91
C LYS A 6 9.71 2.41 -8.63
N ASN A 7 10.15 2.99 -7.52
CA ASN A 7 10.22 2.28 -6.24
C ASN A 7 8.83 1.88 -5.72
N ARG A 8 7.84 2.79 -5.87
CA ARG A 8 6.44 2.54 -5.50
C ARG A 8 5.80 1.47 -6.38
N GLU A 9 6.04 1.54 -7.68
CA GLU A 9 5.61 0.54 -8.65
C GLU A 9 6.16 -0.86 -8.30
N GLN A 10 7.46 -0.96 -8.00
CA GLN A 10 8.07 -2.23 -7.60
C GLN A 10 7.46 -2.80 -6.31
N LEU A 11 7.10 -1.94 -5.34
CA LEU A 11 6.43 -2.37 -4.13
C LEU A 11 5.06 -2.98 -4.45
N ILE A 12 4.24 -2.26 -5.22
CA ILE A 12 2.90 -2.73 -5.61
C ILE A 12 2.99 -4.03 -6.40
N ARG A 13 3.92 -4.10 -7.36
CA ARG A 13 4.15 -5.31 -8.16
C ARG A 13 4.46 -6.53 -7.27
N LYS A 14 5.37 -6.38 -6.30
CA LYS A 14 5.73 -7.46 -5.37
C LYS A 14 4.53 -7.88 -4.50
N THR A 15 3.72 -6.92 -4.06
CA THR A 15 2.51 -7.22 -3.28
C THR A 15 1.50 -8.00 -4.12
N CYS A 16 1.22 -7.58 -5.36
CA CYS A 16 0.31 -8.29 -6.25
C CYS A 16 0.84 -9.70 -6.57
N GLU A 17 2.14 -9.84 -6.85
CA GLU A 17 2.78 -11.13 -7.17
C GLU A 17 2.74 -12.12 -6.00
N ALA A 18 2.87 -11.64 -4.75
CA ALA A 18 2.76 -12.48 -3.56
C ALA A 18 1.35 -13.05 -3.35
N VAL A 19 0.33 -12.34 -3.82
CA VAL A 19 -1.09 -12.69 -3.64
C VAL A 19 -1.64 -13.50 -4.82
N LEU A 20 -1.16 -13.25 -6.04
CA LEU A 20 -1.58 -13.95 -7.25
C LEU A 20 -1.11 -15.41 -7.25
N LEU A 21 -2.00 -16.31 -7.65
CA LEU A 21 -1.67 -17.73 -7.89
C LEU A 21 -0.99 -17.91 -9.25
N GLY A 22 0.26 -17.46 -9.36
CA GLY A 22 1.05 -17.59 -10.61
C GLY A 22 1.19 -19.04 -11.11
N ALA A 23 1.09 -20.02 -10.22
CA ALA A 23 1.15 -21.44 -10.57
C ALA A 23 -0.02 -21.93 -11.45
N LEU A 24 -1.17 -21.25 -11.44
CA LEU A 24 -2.32 -21.62 -12.26
C LEU A 24 -2.18 -21.13 -13.73
N HIS A 25 -1.22 -20.25 -13.99
CA HIS A 25 -1.14 -19.44 -15.20
C HIS A 25 0.32 -19.28 -15.71
N PRO A 26 1.03 -20.38 -16.03
CA PRO A 26 2.46 -20.36 -16.36
C PRO A 26 2.81 -19.68 -17.70
N ARG A 27 1.83 -19.36 -18.55
CA ARG A 27 2.00 -18.61 -19.81
C ARG A 27 1.14 -17.34 -19.86
N THR A 28 0.86 -16.74 -18.70
CA THR A 28 -0.01 -15.56 -18.63
C THR A 28 0.80 -14.34 -18.22
N SER A 29 0.67 -13.25 -18.98
CA SER A 29 1.25 -11.96 -18.64
C SER A 29 0.15 -11.06 -18.11
N ILE A 30 0.28 -10.64 -16.85
CA ILE A 30 -0.68 -9.76 -16.18
C ILE A 30 -0.04 -8.38 -16.10
N THR A 31 -0.65 -7.39 -16.76
CA THR A 31 -0.17 -6.00 -16.75
C THR A 31 -1.16 -5.15 -15.98
N ILE A 32 -0.71 -4.55 -14.87
CA ILE A 32 -1.51 -3.65 -14.04
C ILE A 32 -1.05 -2.22 -14.32
N VAL A 33 -1.96 -1.35 -14.74
CA VAL A 33 -1.68 0.06 -15.00
C VAL A 33 -2.45 0.90 -13.99
N LEU A 34 -1.74 1.71 -13.20
CA LEU A 34 -2.31 2.62 -12.22
C LEU A 34 -2.14 4.05 -12.70
N GLN A 35 -3.26 4.75 -12.94
CA GLN A 35 -3.27 6.15 -13.31
C GLN A 35 -3.73 6.98 -12.11
N VAL A 36 -2.86 7.88 -11.65
CA VAL A 36 -3.22 8.83 -10.59
C VAL A 36 -4.09 9.94 -11.20
N VAL A 37 -5.34 10.02 -10.77
CA VAL A 37 -6.29 11.07 -11.19
C VAL A 37 -6.27 12.24 -10.22
N SER A 38 -6.18 11.97 -8.92
CA SER A 38 -6.12 12.98 -7.87
C SER A 38 -5.29 12.44 -6.70
N ASP A 39 -4.36 13.26 -6.22
CA ASP A 39 -3.54 12.96 -5.05
C ASP A 39 -3.99 13.85 -3.89
N ALA A 40 -4.67 13.26 -2.91
CA ALA A 40 -5.17 13.94 -1.72
C ALA A 40 -4.48 13.45 -0.44
N GLY A 41 -3.38 12.70 -0.57
CA GLY A 41 -2.68 11.99 0.51
C GLY A 41 -2.89 10.47 0.42
N SER A 42 -2.05 9.71 1.12
CA SER A 42 -2.15 8.25 1.22
C SER A 42 -2.11 7.51 -0.14
N LEU A 43 -1.36 8.07 -1.10
CA LEU A 43 -1.32 7.60 -2.49
C LEU A 43 -1.01 6.10 -2.63
N LEU A 44 -0.04 5.60 -1.86
CA LEU A 44 0.37 4.19 -1.90
C LEU A 44 -0.75 3.24 -1.45
N ALA A 45 -1.45 3.59 -0.38
CA ALA A 45 -2.58 2.83 0.14
C ALA A 45 -3.71 2.77 -0.90
N CYS A 46 -4.07 3.92 -1.48
CA CYS A 46 -5.06 4.01 -2.54
C CYS A 46 -4.68 3.15 -3.76
N CYS A 47 -3.43 3.24 -4.22
CA CYS A 47 -2.93 2.44 -5.35
C CYS A 47 -2.98 0.93 -5.10
N LEU A 48 -2.65 0.47 -3.89
CA LEU A 48 -2.77 -0.94 -3.52
C LEU A 48 -4.22 -1.41 -3.56
N ASN A 49 -5.14 -0.62 -3.00
CA ASN A 49 -6.55 -0.96 -2.96
C ASN A 49 -7.16 -0.98 -4.38
N ALA A 50 -6.80 0.01 -5.21
CA ALA A 50 -7.20 0.06 -6.62
C ALA A 50 -6.65 -1.13 -7.42
N ALA A 51 -5.39 -1.51 -7.19
CA ALA A 51 -4.80 -2.68 -7.83
C ALA A 51 -5.52 -3.97 -7.40
N CYS A 52 -5.83 -4.14 -6.12
CA CYS A 52 -6.57 -5.31 -5.64
C CYS A 52 -7.95 -5.40 -6.30
N MET A 53 -8.71 -4.29 -6.33
CA MET A 53 -10.01 -4.24 -7.01
C MET A 53 -9.90 -4.54 -8.51
N GLY A 54 -8.87 -4.03 -9.19
CA GLY A 54 -8.64 -4.33 -10.60
C GLY A 54 -8.31 -5.81 -10.85
N LEU A 55 -7.57 -6.46 -9.96
CA LEU A 55 -7.30 -7.90 -10.04
C LEU A 55 -8.56 -8.74 -9.79
N MET A 56 -9.42 -8.32 -8.85
CA MET A 56 -10.70 -8.97 -8.56
C MET A 56 -11.66 -8.84 -9.75
N ASP A 57 -11.78 -7.65 -10.32
CA ASP A 57 -12.65 -7.37 -11.47
C ASP A 57 -12.18 -8.13 -12.73
N ALA A 58 -10.86 -8.24 -12.91
CA ALA A 58 -10.27 -9.07 -13.96
C ALA A 58 -10.45 -10.58 -13.76
N GLY A 59 -11.00 -11.01 -12.61
CA GLY A 59 -11.26 -12.43 -12.32
C GLY A 59 -9.98 -13.25 -12.13
N LEU A 60 -8.88 -12.62 -11.74
CA LEU A 60 -7.61 -13.32 -11.57
C LEU A 60 -7.59 -14.18 -10.30
N PRO A 61 -7.04 -15.40 -10.35
CA PRO A 61 -6.98 -16.29 -9.20
C PRO A 61 -5.99 -15.73 -8.16
N MET A 62 -6.52 -15.25 -7.04
CA MET A 62 -5.76 -14.71 -5.90
C MET A 62 -5.92 -15.61 -4.67
N LYS A 63 -4.85 -15.80 -3.89
CA LYS A 63 -4.89 -16.55 -2.62
C LYS A 63 -5.71 -15.83 -1.54
N SER A 64 -5.62 -14.50 -1.50
CA SER A 64 -6.26 -13.66 -0.50
C SER A 64 -6.47 -12.26 -1.06
N LEU A 65 -7.19 -11.40 -0.34
CA LEU A 65 -7.28 -9.99 -0.67
C LEU A 65 -6.24 -9.20 0.12
N PHE A 66 -5.80 -8.07 -0.43
CA PHE A 66 -4.87 -7.16 0.22
C PHE A 66 -5.41 -5.75 0.20
N CYS A 67 -5.10 -5.00 1.26
CA CYS A 67 -5.44 -3.60 1.40
C CYS A 67 -4.27 -2.89 2.08
N GLY A 68 -3.96 -1.69 1.62
CA GLY A 68 -3.00 -0.80 2.24
C GLY A 68 -3.73 0.33 2.97
N VAL A 69 -3.23 0.71 4.14
CA VAL A 69 -3.62 1.93 4.85
C VAL A 69 -2.36 2.73 5.15
N THR A 70 -2.45 4.06 5.07
CA THR A 70 -1.35 4.94 5.47
C THR A 70 -1.70 5.53 6.82
N CYS A 71 -0.74 5.54 7.75
CA CYS A 71 -0.91 6.16 9.05
C CYS A 71 0.13 7.28 9.21
N ALA A 72 -0.30 8.41 9.76
CA ALA A 72 0.60 9.47 10.19
C ALA A 72 0.65 9.51 11.71
N LEU A 73 1.85 9.71 12.26
CA LEU A 73 2.06 9.96 13.68
C LEU A 73 2.27 11.46 13.86
N ASP A 74 1.44 12.07 14.71
CA ASP A 74 1.62 13.45 15.12
C ASP A 74 2.67 13.57 16.24
N ALA A 75 3.26 14.76 16.40
CA ALA A 75 4.25 15.05 17.45
C ALA A 75 3.70 14.85 18.87
N THR A 76 2.38 14.93 19.03
CA THR A 76 1.66 14.66 20.29
C THR A 76 1.49 13.16 20.59
N GLY A 77 1.91 12.28 19.68
CA GLY A 77 1.75 10.83 19.79
C GLY A 77 0.40 10.30 19.30
N ALA A 78 -0.47 11.16 18.75
CA ALA A 78 -1.73 10.74 18.15
C ALA A 78 -1.50 10.08 16.77
N ILE A 79 -2.13 8.93 16.54
CA ILE A 79 -2.08 8.20 15.27
C ILE A 79 -3.33 8.57 14.45
N GLY A 80 -3.11 9.18 13.29
CA GLY A 80 -4.16 9.40 12.29
C GLY A 80 -4.12 8.33 11.20
N LEU A 81 -5.26 7.72 10.91
CA LEU A 81 -5.45 6.82 9.76
C LEU A 81 -5.85 7.66 8.54
N ASP A 82 -5.30 7.32 7.37
CA ASP A 82 -5.48 8.01 6.10
C ASP A 82 -5.20 9.52 6.19
N PRO A 83 -3.93 9.92 6.41
CA PRO A 83 -3.56 11.31 6.42
C PRO A 83 -3.88 11.98 5.09
N THR A 84 -4.46 13.18 5.17
CA THR A 84 -4.59 14.07 4.02
C THR A 84 -3.23 14.60 3.59
N ALA A 85 -3.11 15.08 2.36
CA ALA A 85 -1.86 15.65 1.80
C ALA A 85 -1.25 16.74 2.71
N LYS A 86 -2.08 17.50 3.44
CA LYS A 86 -1.63 18.47 4.42
C LYS A 86 -0.99 17.81 5.64
N GLN A 87 -1.60 16.74 6.15
CA GLN A 87 -1.11 16.00 7.32
C GLN A 87 0.14 15.18 6.99
N GLU A 88 0.28 14.63 5.78
CA GLU A 88 1.48 13.91 5.36
C GLU A 88 2.73 14.80 5.37
N LYS A 89 2.56 16.10 5.06
CA LYS A 89 3.66 17.07 5.05
C LYS A 89 4.08 17.54 6.45
N VAL A 90 3.17 17.45 7.42
CA VAL A 90 3.37 17.91 8.82
C VAL A 90 3.75 16.74 9.74
N GLY A 91 3.29 15.53 9.44
CA GLY A 91 3.56 14.32 10.21
C GLY A 91 5.04 13.97 10.18
N VAL A 92 5.71 14.15 11.32
CA VAL A 92 7.10 13.75 11.55
C VAL A 92 7.14 12.23 11.73
N GLY A 93 7.08 11.49 10.62
CA GLY A 93 7.22 10.05 10.63
C GLY A 93 6.34 9.36 9.62
N SER A 94 6.83 9.24 8.39
CA SER A 94 6.41 8.12 7.55
C SER A 94 6.76 6.83 8.33
N PRO A 95 5.80 5.92 8.57
CA PRO A 95 6.02 4.73 9.40
C PRO A 95 6.85 3.72 8.62
N ARG A 96 8.14 4.01 8.40
CA ARG A 96 9.12 2.98 8.06
C ARG A 96 9.29 2.10 9.29
N ALA A 97 8.46 1.06 9.35
CA ALA A 97 8.68 -0.16 10.12
C ALA A 97 8.91 0.03 11.64
N ARG A 98 7.87 0.45 12.39
CA ARG A 98 7.73 -0.06 13.75
C ARG A 98 6.93 -1.36 13.63
N ARG A 99 7.60 -2.49 13.89
CA ARG A 99 7.07 -3.86 13.77
C ARG A 99 5.75 -3.96 14.54
N LEU A 100 4.62 -3.82 13.85
CA LEU A 100 3.28 -3.92 14.44
C LEU A 100 3.06 -5.41 14.70
N GLY A 101 3.06 -5.82 15.97
CA GLY A 101 2.62 -7.15 16.34
C GLY A 101 1.16 -7.40 15.92
N PRO A 102 0.65 -8.63 16.02
CA PRO A 102 -0.68 -9.04 15.52
C PRO A 102 -1.88 -8.32 16.17
N ARG A 103 -1.67 -7.32 17.03
CA ARG A 103 -2.71 -6.56 17.75
C ARG A 103 -2.68 -5.04 17.58
N GLY A 104 -1.86 -4.49 16.69
CA GLY A 104 -1.90 -3.03 16.45
C GLY A 104 -1.41 -2.16 17.60
N VAL A 105 -0.85 -2.76 18.67
CA VAL A 105 -0.33 -2.03 19.83
C VAL A 105 1.13 -1.68 19.58
N PRO A 106 1.56 -0.41 19.79
CA PRO A 106 2.97 -0.05 19.72
C PRO A 106 3.73 -0.71 20.88
N THR A 107 4.43 -1.81 20.61
CA THR A 107 5.46 -2.34 21.51
C THR A 107 6.69 -1.44 21.46
N GLY A 108 6.87 -0.62 22.50
CA GLY A 108 8.00 0.29 22.66
C GLY A 108 7.81 1.22 23.86
N LEU A 109 7.84 0.66 25.06
CA LEU A 109 8.06 1.38 26.32
C LEU A 109 9.03 0.52 27.14
N GLU A 110 10.30 0.58 26.77
CA GLU A 110 11.46 0.69 27.66
C GLU A 110 12.53 1.51 26.93
#